data_AF-A0A9E0T1X8-F1
#
_entry.id   AF-A0A9E0T1X8-F1
#
_cell.length_a   1.000
_cell.length_b   1.000
_cell.length_c   1.000
_cell.angle_alpha   90.00
_cell.angle_beta   90.00
_cell.angle_gamma   90.00
#
_symmetry.space_group_name_H-M   'P 1'
#
loop_
_entity.id
_entity.type
_entity.pdbx_description
1 polymer ?
#
loop_
_entity_poly.entity_id
_entity_poly.type
_entity_poly.pdbx_seq_one_letter_code
_entity_poly.pdbx_strand_id
1 'polypeptide(L)'
;MILNLFVKKLSNAIPINTWFLSKRPSVIFHPLWHGFGEIEVLDEDDELLVNFGNFTHGHFSCHNEKLSPEERENRIADNLIEFLQDVFADRVEFYGSLKGGGGYRYLDAKSTPHCANFYAKTYLWSGIKSKQGHPKNPVP
;
A
#
# COMPACT_ATOMS: atom_id res chain seq x y z
N MET A 1 -17.30 -4.49 -11.77
CA MET A 1 -16.35 -5.26 -10.91
C MET A 1 -14.98 -4.67 -11.14
N ILE A 2 -14.59 -3.83 -10.19
CA ILE A 2 -13.42 -2.98 -10.24
C ILE A 2 -12.16 -3.85 -10.37
N LEU A 3 -12.13 -5.01 -9.73
CA LEU A 3 -10.99 -5.93 -9.76
C LEU A 3 -10.66 -6.43 -11.17
N ASN A 4 -11.65 -6.70 -12.02
CA ASN A 4 -11.40 -7.14 -13.40
C ASN A 4 -10.73 -6.04 -14.23
N LEU A 5 -11.20 -4.80 -14.05
CA LEU A 5 -10.61 -3.62 -14.69
C LEU A 5 -9.19 -3.38 -14.17
N PHE A 6 -9.02 -3.48 -12.85
CA PHE A 6 -7.72 -3.39 -12.19
C PHE A 6 -6.74 -4.44 -12.72
N VAL A 7 -7.10 -5.73 -12.78
CA VAL A 7 -6.26 -6.81 -13.33
C VAL A 7 -5.86 -6.53 -14.79
N LYS A 8 -6.80 -6.03 -15.61
CA LYS A 8 -6.53 -5.66 -17.00
C LYS A 8 -5.51 -4.52 -17.13
N LYS A 9 -5.59 -3.52 -16.25
CA LYS A 9 -4.64 -2.40 -16.23
C LYS A 9 -3.30 -2.83 -15.63
N LEU A 10 -3.34 -3.62 -14.56
CA LEU A 10 -2.19 -4.15 -13.82
C LEU A 10 -1.24 -4.94 -14.72
N SER A 11 -1.76 -5.78 -15.61
CA SER A 11 -0.93 -6.58 -16.54
C SER A 11 -0.08 -5.75 -17.50
N ASN A 12 -0.43 -4.47 -17.72
CA ASN A 12 0.36 -3.54 -18.51
C ASN A 12 1.33 -2.71 -17.67
N ALA A 13 1.06 -2.56 -16.37
CA ALA A 13 1.79 -1.67 -15.47
C ALA A 13 2.83 -2.39 -14.61
N ILE A 14 2.56 -3.65 -14.24
CA ILE A 14 3.35 -4.42 -13.27
C ILE A 14 3.55 -5.85 -13.80
N PRO A 15 4.80 -6.36 -13.86
CA PRO A 15 5.10 -7.68 -14.42
C PRO A 15 4.28 -8.82 -13.81
N ILE A 16 3.72 -9.69 -14.65
CA ILE A 16 2.79 -10.76 -14.23
C ILE A 16 3.40 -11.79 -13.27
N ASN A 17 4.72 -11.90 -13.22
CA ASN A 17 5.42 -12.80 -12.29
C ASN A 17 5.51 -12.25 -10.85
N THR A 18 4.97 -11.06 -10.58
CA THR A 18 4.97 -10.42 -9.25
C THR A 18 3.63 -10.54 -8.52
N TRP A 19 2.59 -11.03 -9.18
CA TRP A 19 1.25 -11.15 -8.63
C TRP A 19 0.49 -12.36 -9.18
N PHE A 20 -0.56 -12.78 -8.48
CA PHE A 20 -1.49 -13.79 -8.97
C PHE A 20 -2.93 -13.48 -8.55
N LEU A 21 -3.89 -14.04 -9.29
CA LEU A 21 -5.30 -14.01 -8.92
C LEU A 21 -5.62 -15.21 -8.02
N SER A 22 -6.13 -14.94 -6.82
CA SER A 22 -6.46 -15.98 -5.84
C SER A 22 -7.79 -16.68 -6.19
N LYS A 23 -8.11 -17.77 -5.48
CA LYS A 23 -9.35 -18.54 -5.68
C LYS A 23 -10.60 -17.81 -5.19
N ARG A 24 -10.44 -16.91 -4.22
CA ARG A 24 -11.41 -15.85 -3.93
C ARG A 24 -10.98 -14.67 -4.79
N PRO A 25 -11.86 -13.92 -5.44
CA PRO A 25 -11.43 -12.87 -6.36
C PRO A 25 -10.65 -11.78 -5.60
N SER A 26 -9.33 -11.95 -5.53
CA SER A 26 -8.35 -11.05 -4.94
C SER A 26 -7.04 -11.14 -5.71
N VAL A 27 -6.34 -10.03 -5.81
CA VAL A 27 -4.98 -9.99 -6.40
C VAL A 27 -3.98 -9.99 -5.27
N ILE A 28 -3.03 -10.90 -5.31
CA ILE A 28 -2.00 -11.06 -4.27
C ILE A 28 -0.63 -10.78 -4.86
N PHE A 29 0.14 -9.92 -4.19
CA PHE A 29 1.55 -9.65 -4.49
C PHE A 29 2.42 -10.26 -3.40
N HIS A 30 3.37 -11.11 -3.80
CA HIS A 30 4.34 -11.68 -2.87
C HIS A 30 5.43 -10.65 -2.53
N PRO A 31 5.80 -10.52 -1.25
CA PRO A 31 6.83 -9.59 -0.85
C PRO A 31 8.22 -10.05 -1.30
N LEU A 32 9.05 -9.09 -1.74
CA LEU A 32 10.48 -9.33 -1.95
C LEU A 32 11.18 -9.67 -0.62
N TRP A 33 10.75 -9.03 0.47
CA TRP A 33 11.22 -9.30 1.82
C TRP A 33 10.10 -9.91 2.66
N HIS A 34 10.25 -11.19 3.06
CA HIS A 34 9.22 -11.95 3.80
C HIS A 34 8.66 -11.24 5.06
N GLY A 35 9.40 -10.33 5.68
CA GLY A 35 8.93 -9.59 6.84
C GLY A 35 7.87 -8.51 6.54
N PHE A 36 7.69 -8.11 5.28
CA PHE A 36 6.64 -7.17 4.89
C PHE A 36 5.25 -7.83 5.02
N GLY A 37 5.13 -9.07 4.57
CA GLY A 37 3.84 -9.75 4.36
C GLY A 37 3.31 -9.53 2.95
N GLU A 38 2.23 -10.21 2.58
CA GLU A 38 1.62 -10.09 1.25
C GLU A 38 0.83 -8.79 1.12
N ILE A 39 0.75 -8.25 -0.10
CA ILE A 39 -0.26 -7.25 -0.42
C ILE A 39 -1.43 -7.98 -1.06
N GLU A 40 -2.63 -7.83 -0.49
CA GLU A 40 -3.86 -8.42 -1.01
C GLU A 40 -4.85 -7.31 -1.38
N VAL A 41 -5.34 -7.34 -2.61
CA VAL A 41 -6.36 -6.41 -3.14
C VAL A 41 -7.68 -7.15 -3.27
N LEU A 42 -8.72 -6.62 -2.63
CA LEU A 42 -10.08 -7.15 -2.56
C LEU A 42 -11.05 -6.19 -3.26
N ASP A 43 -12.06 -6.72 -3.94
CA ASP A 43 -13.17 -5.96 -4.52
C ASP A 43 -14.28 -5.84 -3.46
N GLU A 44 -14.56 -4.64 -2.99
CA GLU A 44 -15.61 -4.35 -2.01
C GLU A 44 -16.67 -3.42 -2.66
N ASP A 45 -17.21 -3.85 -3.80
CA ASP A 45 -18.29 -3.22 -4.59
C ASP A 45 -17.98 -1.82 -5.15
N ASP A 46 -17.87 -0.80 -4.29
CA ASP A 46 -17.58 0.58 -4.67
C ASP A 46 -16.13 1.02 -4.41
N GLU A 47 -15.31 0.10 -3.88
CA GLU A 47 -13.90 0.34 -3.59
C GLU A 47 -13.01 -0.89 -3.80
N LEU A 48 -11.70 -0.64 -3.89
CA LEU A 48 -10.68 -1.67 -3.68
C LEU A 48 -10.13 -1.54 -2.27
N LEU A 49 -10.36 -2.56 -1.44
CA LEU A 49 -9.74 -2.70 -0.13
C LEU A 49 -8.38 -3.38 -0.31
N VAL A 50 -7.33 -2.80 0.25
CA VAL A 50 -5.97 -3.32 0.11
C VAL A 50 -5.36 -3.58 1.47
N ASN A 51 -5.06 -4.85 1.77
CA ASN A 51 -4.27 -5.24 2.92
C ASN A 51 -2.79 -5.06 2.58
N PHE A 52 -2.07 -4.25 3.36
CA PHE A 52 -0.64 -4.01 3.18
C PHE A 52 0.17 -4.80 4.21
N GLY A 53 0.55 -6.00 3.83
CA GLY A 53 1.40 -6.85 4.63
C GLY A 53 0.83 -7.09 6.02
N ASN A 54 1.69 -7.01 7.03
CA ASN A 54 1.30 -7.18 8.42
C ASN A 54 0.99 -5.85 9.14
N PHE A 55 0.81 -4.76 8.39
CA PHE A 55 0.83 -3.40 8.94
C PHE A 55 -0.56 -2.78 9.05
N THR A 56 -1.27 -2.67 7.94
CA THR A 56 -2.48 -1.86 7.82
C THR A 56 -3.29 -2.27 6.59
N HIS A 57 -4.42 -1.61 6.38
CA HIS A 57 -5.15 -1.64 5.12
C HIS A 57 -5.40 -0.22 4.59
N GLY A 58 -5.70 -0.10 3.31
CA GLY A 58 -6.12 1.14 2.67
C GLY A 58 -7.35 0.92 1.80
N HIS A 59 -8.20 1.95 1.76
CA HIS A 59 -9.41 1.97 0.96
C HIS A 59 -9.18 2.86 -0.27
N PHE A 60 -9.45 2.33 -1.46
CA PHE A 60 -9.34 3.07 -2.72
C PHE A 60 -10.73 3.19 -3.34
N SER A 61 -11.33 4.36 -3.17
CA SER A 61 -12.68 4.69 -3.62
C SER A 61 -12.68 5.98 -4.46
N CYS A 62 -13.80 6.28 -5.11
CA CYS A 62 -13.99 7.55 -5.84
C CYS A 62 -15.37 8.15 -5.58
N HIS A 63 -15.43 9.16 -4.72
CA HIS A 63 -16.66 9.86 -4.33
C HIS A 63 -17.03 11.04 -5.25
N ASN A 64 -16.45 11.13 -6.45
CA ASN A 64 -16.79 12.18 -7.41
C ASN A 64 -18.09 11.84 -8.14
N GLU A 65 -19.21 12.36 -7.64
CA GLU A 65 -20.56 12.12 -8.19
C GLU A 65 -20.77 12.68 -9.61
N LYS A 66 -19.86 13.52 -10.12
CA LYS A 66 -19.94 14.03 -11.49
C LYS A 66 -19.46 13.01 -12.54
N LEU A 67 -18.75 11.97 -12.11
CA LEU A 67 -18.24 10.91 -12.97
C LEU A 67 -19.28 9.79 -13.12
N SER A 68 -19.33 9.20 -14.30
CA SER A 68 -20.06 7.95 -14.53
C SER A 68 -19.52 6.82 -13.64
N PRO A 69 -20.29 5.74 -13.41
CA PRO A 69 -19.78 4.55 -12.72
C PRO A 69 -18.46 4.04 -13.31
N GLU A 70 -18.38 3.89 -14.63
CA GLU A 70 -17.18 3.39 -15.32
C GLU A 70 -15.96 4.31 -15.12
N GLU A 71 -16.14 5.63 -15.17
CA GLU A 71 -15.06 6.58 -14.91
C GLU A 71 -14.56 6.50 -13.47
N ARG A 72 -15.46 6.26 -12.50
CA ARG A 72 -15.09 6.05 -11.10
C ARG A 72 -14.32 4.75 -10.90
N GLU A 73 -14.78 3.64 -11.49
CA GLU A 73 -14.06 2.37 -11.45
C GLU A 73 -12.65 2.51 -12.07
N ASN A 74 -12.53 3.21 -13.21
CA ASN A 74 -11.23 3.50 -13.83
C ASN A 74 -10.33 4.31 -12.91
N ARG A 75 -10.86 5.36 -12.30
CA ARG A 75 -10.10 6.22 -11.38
C ARG A 75 -9.60 5.46 -10.16
N ILE A 76 -10.43 4.57 -9.60
CA ILE A 76 -10.03 3.71 -8.48
C ILE A 76 -8.86 2.80 -8.89
N ALA A 77 -8.99 2.11 -10.02
CA ALA A 77 -7.94 1.23 -10.52
C ALA A 77 -6.63 1.97 -10.82
N ASP A 78 -6.70 3.14 -11.46
CA ASP A 78 -5.52 3.94 -11.78
C ASP A 78 -4.82 4.46 -10.52
N ASN A 79 -5.59 5.00 -9.56
CA ASN A 79 -5.04 5.46 -8.28
C ASN A 79 -4.33 4.34 -7.52
N LEU A 80 -4.90 3.12 -7.51
CA LEU A 80 -4.27 1.99 -6.84
C LEU A 80 -2.98 1.55 -7.56
N ILE A 81 -2.97 1.52 -8.91
CA ILE A 81 -1.77 1.16 -9.67
C ILE A 81 -0.65 2.16 -9.41
N GLU A 82 -0.93 3.46 -9.46
CA GLU A 82 0.04 4.52 -9.15
C GLU A 82 0.60 4.33 -7.73
N PHE A 83 -0.27 4.11 -6.74
CA PHE A 83 0.16 3.86 -5.37
C PHE A 83 1.04 2.61 -5.23
N LEU A 84 0.66 1.50 -5.86
CA LEU A 84 1.46 0.26 -5.82
C LEU A 84 2.82 0.44 -6.48
N GLN A 85 2.91 1.21 -7.56
CA GLN A 85 4.20 1.55 -8.18
C GLN A 85 5.10 2.33 -7.20
N ASP A 86 4.53 3.26 -6.44
CA ASP A 86 5.28 3.99 -5.42
C ASP A 86 5.68 3.11 -4.23
N VAL A 87 4.83 2.15 -3.82
CA VAL A 87 5.18 1.12 -2.83
C VAL A 87 6.37 0.28 -3.31
N PHE A 88 6.29 -0.25 -4.54
CA PHE A 88 7.34 -1.11 -5.09
C PHE A 88 8.65 -0.36 -5.41
N ALA A 89 8.58 0.95 -5.55
CA ALA A 89 9.74 1.84 -5.68
C ALA A 89 10.28 2.34 -4.33
N ASP A 90 9.81 1.79 -3.20
CA ASP A 90 10.20 2.20 -1.83
C ASP A 90 9.95 3.68 -1.52
N ARG A 91 8.95 4.31 -2.16
CA ARG A 91 8.56 5.70 -1.91
C ARG A 91 7.51 5.84 -0.81
N VAL A 92 6.92 4.73 -0.39
CA VAL A 92 5.93 4.66 0.69
C VAL A 92 6.53 3.83 1.83
N GLU A 93 6.57 4.40 3.03
CA GLU A 93 6.94 3.66 4.23
C GLU A 93 5.72 3.27 5.07
N PHE A 94 5.80 2.09 5.66
CA PHE A 94 4.78 1.47 6.50
C PHE A 94 5.25 1.41 7.95
N TYR A 95 4.30 1.47 8.88
CA TYR A 95 4.57 1.41 10.31
C TYR A 95 3.44 0.73 11.06
N GLY A 96 3.75 0.30 12.29
CA GLY A 96 2.78 -0.36 13.18
C GLY A 96 2.55 -1.82 12.85
N SER A 97 1.35 -2.31 13.20
CA SER A 97 0.95 -3.71 12.97
C SER A 97 -0.58 -3.83 12.93
N LEU A 98 -1.09 -4.86 12.25
CA LEU A 98 -2.52 -5.19 12.20
C LEU A 98 -3.16 -5.38 13.60
N LYS A 99 -2.36 -5.73 14.63
CA LYS A 99 -2.84 -5.97 16.00
C LYS A 99 -2.87 -4.72 16.89
N GLY A 100 -2.16 -3.66 16.52
CA GLY A 100 -1.87 -2.51 17.40
C GLY A 100 -2.02 -1.14 16.74
N GLY A 101 -2.70 -1.10 15.59
CA GLY A 101 -2.73 0.06 14.72
C GLY A 101 -1.46 0.19 13.87
N GLY A 102 -1.64 0.70 12.66
CA GLY A 102 -0.58 0.90 11.68
C GLY A 102 -1.01 1.90 10.62
N GLY A 103 -0.11 2.14 9.68
CA GLY A 103 -0.35 3.10 8.62
C GLY A 103 0.80 3.14 7.64
N TYR A 104 0.67 4.03 6.66
CA TYR A 104 1.70 4.30 5.69
C TYR A 104 1.81 5.80 5.43
N ARG A 105 2.96 6.22 4.90
CA ARG A 105 3.16 7.59 4.42
C ARG A 105 4.14 7.62 3.26
N TYR A 106 3.98 8.59 2.38
CA TYR A 106 5.00 8.93 1.39
C TYR A 106 6.25 9.48 2.07
N LEU A 107 7.43 9.10 1.57
CA LEU A 107 8.72 9.52 2.11
C LEU A 107 9.00 11.03 1.94
N ASP A 108 8.45 11.64 0.89
CA ASP A 108 8.59 13.06 0.57
C ASP A 108 7.49 13.93 1.20
N ALA A 109 6.55 13.33 1.94
CA ALA A 109 5.50 14.06 2.62
C ALA A 109 6.11 15.04 3.64
N LYS A 110 5.81 16.33 3.47
CA LYS A 110 6.32 17.43 4.31
C LYS A 110 5.96 17.32 5.79
N SER A 111 4.99 16.47 6.13
CA SER A 111 4.56 16.22 7.51
C SER A 111 4.61 14.72 7.80
N THR A 112 5.38 14.33 8.81
CA THR A 112 5.27 13.00 9.40
C THR A 112 4.02 12.96 10.28
N PRO A 113 3.07 12.02 10.06
CA PRO A 113 1.95 11.83 10.97
C PRO A 113 2.46 11.62 12.40
N HIS A 114 1.91 12.34 13.37
CA HIS A 114 2.32 12.23 14.78
C HIS A 114 2.37 10.78 15.28
N CYS A 115 1.44 9.93 14.81
CA CYS A 115 1.37 8.53 15.19
C CYS A 115 2.59 7.70 14.74
N ALA A 116 3.23 8.10 13.64
CA ALA A 116 4.34 7.34 13.08
C ALA A 116 5.64 7.53 13.88
N ASN A 117 5.78 8.62 14.64
CA ASN A 117 6.92 8.87 15.52
C ASN A 117 6.99 7.90 16.71
N PHE A 118 5.85 7.30 17.11
CA PHE A 118 5.80 6.33 18.20
C PHE A 118 6.33 4.95 17.83
N TYR A 119 6.46 4.64 16.53
CA TYR A 119 6.97 3.35 16.10
C TYR A 119 8.49 3.38 15.98
N ALA A 120 9.14 2.41 16.62
CA ALA A 120 10.59 2.27 16.64
C ALA A 120 11.17 1.80 15.29
N LYS A 121 10.34 1.11 14.48
CA LYS A 121 10.71 0.55 13.18
C LYS A 121 9.66 0.93 12.12
N THR A 122 10.15 1.21 10.93
CA THR A 122 9.37 1.47 9.73
C THR A 122 9.85 0.53 8.62
N TYR A 123 8.99 0.26 7.66
CA TYR A 123 9.19 -0.77 6.65
C TYR A 123 8.97 -0.20 5.26
N LEU A 124 9.80 -0.62 4.33
CA LEU A 124 9.66 -0.38 2.90
C LEU A 124 9.40 -1.73 2.22
N TRP A 125 8.97 -1.72 0.97
CA TRP A 125 8.71 -2.95 0.23
C TRP A 125 9.94 -3.86 0.17
N SER A 126 11.12 -3.26 -0.03
CA SER A 126 12.39 -4.00 -0.10
C SER A 126 12.97 -4.42 1.26
N GLY A 127 12.46 -3.91 2.39
CA GLY A 127 12.99 -4.29 3.70
C GLY A 127 12.76 -3.31 4.85
N ILE A 128 13.49 -3.54 5.95
CA ILE A 128 13.41 -2.71 7.15
C ILE A 128 14.14 -1.39 6.91
N LYS A 129 13.43 -0.27 7.06
CA LYS A 129 14.05 1.05 7.15
C LYS A 129 14.51 1.26 8.59
N SER A 130 15.81 1.02 8.84
CA SER A 130 16.41 1.35 10.14
C SER A 130 16.34 2.86 10.37
N LYS A 131 15.99 3.30 11.60
CA LYS A 131 16.22 4.69 11.98
C LYS A 131 17.72 4.94 11.92
N GLN A 132 18.17 5.93 11.16
CA GLN A 132 19.48 6.54 11.44
C GLN A 132 19.45 6.94 12.92
N GLY A 133 20.40 6.39 13.69
CA GLY A 133 20.44 6.61 15.13
C GLY A 133 20.36 8.10 15.43
N HIS A 134 19.48 8.48 16.35
CA HIS A 134 19.64 9.78 16.99
C HIS A 134 21.07 9.84 17.54
N PRO A 135 21.84 10.90 17.25
CA PRO A 135 23.09 11.11 17.97
C PRO A 135 22.72 11.10 19.45
N LYS A 136 23.35 10.20 20.21
CA LYS A 136 23.24 10.23 21.67
C LYS A 136 23.66 11.65 22.06
N ASN A 137 22.75 12.41 22.66
CA ASN A 137 23.14 13.66 23.30
C ASN A 137 24.33 13.35 24.21
N PRO A 138 25.42 14.13 24.15
CA PRO A 138 26.49 13.97 25.12
C PRO A 138 25.87 14.15 26.51
N VAL A 139 26.01 13.12 27.34
CA VAL A 139 25.68 13.20 28.77
C VAL A 139 26.61 14.26 29.37
N PRO A 140 26.11 15.17 30.23
CA PRO A 140 26.90 16.25 30.83
C PRO A 140 28.10 15.75 31.62
#